data_AF-A0A2L2Z5E7-F1
#
_entry.id   AF-A0A2L2Z5E7-F1
#
_cell.length_a   1.000
_cell.length_b   1.000
_cell.length_c   1.000
_cell.angle_alpha   90.00
_cell.angle_beta   90.00
_cell.angle_gamma   90.00
#
_symmetry.space_group_name_H-M   'P 1'
#
loop_
_entity.id
_entity.type
_entity.pdbx_description
1 polymer ?
#
loop_
_entity_poly.entity_id
_entity_poly.type
_entity_poly.pdbx_seq_one_letter_code
_entity_poly.pdbx_strand_id
1 'polypeptide(L)'
;NQSSLQTITIKTCLFLSCLLAVALSEVNKKSPQQPEEARLAMQKTDLYDGDMAGIDGPFDAESNAIVGNHYSWPYARVPYVIDSALSNAQNV
;
A
#
# COMPACT_ATOMS: atom_id res chain seq x y z
N ASN A 1 -44.07 28.99 -16.79
CA ASN A 1 -42.68 29.48 -16.77
C ASN A 1 -41.83 28.96 -15.60
N GLN A 2 -42.40 28.40 -14.53
CA GLN A 2 -41.61 27.85 -13.41
C GLN A 2 -40.95 26.48 -13.69
N SER A 3 -41.57 25.61 -14.49
CA SER A 3 -41.01 24.29 -14.85
C SER A 3 -39.70 24.37 -15.65
N SER A 4 -39.59 25.37 -16.52
CA SER A 4 -38.37 25.65 -17.30
C SER A 4 -37.22 26.09 -16.40
N LEU A 5 -37.48 27.00 -15.46
CA LEU A 5 -36.50 27.47 -14.46
C LEU A 5 -35.95 26.32 -13.58
N GLN A 6 -36.83 25.44 -13.09
CA GLN A 6 -36.42 24.27 -12.30
C GLN A 6 -35.50 23.33 -13.09
N THR A 7 -35.80 23.12 -14.37
CA THR A 7 -35.00 22.27 -15.26
C THR A 7 -33.62 22.87 -15.53
N ILE A 8 -33.53 24.19 -15.69
CA ILE A 8 -32.26 24.90 -15.87
C ILE A 8 -31.40 24.78 -14.61
N THR A 9 -31.98 25.03 -13.43
CA THR A 9 -31.28 24.93 -12.14
C THR A 9 -30.68 23.55 -11.91
N ILE A 10 -31.44 22.48 -12.14
CA ILE A 10 -30.98 21.09 -11.98
C ILE A 10 -29.79 20.79 -12.91
N LYS A 11 -29.85 21.24 -14.17
CA LYS A 11 -28.77 21.04 -15.14
C LYS A 11 -27.49 21.79 -14.72
N THR A 12 -27.61 23.03 -14.26
CA THR A 12 -26.46 23.79 -13.75
C THR A 12 -25.84 23.16 -12.52
N CYS A 13 -26.65 22.66 -11.57
CA CYS A 13 -26.12 21.98 -10.38
C CYS A 13 -25.38 20.70 -10.76
N LEU A 14 -25.94 19.89 -11.66
CA LEU A 14 -25.26 18.70 -12.18
C LEU A 14 -23.92 19.06 -12.83
N PHE A 15 -23.90 20.07 -13.70
CA PHE A 15 -22.69 20.50 -14.39
C PHE A 15 -21.60 20.97 -13.42
N LEU A 16 -21.97 21.78 -12.42
CA LEU A 16 -21.03 22.26 -11.39
C LEU A 16 -20.52 21.13 -10.50
N SER A 17 -21.37 20.16 -10.13
CA SER A 17 -20.96 19.01 -9.32
C SER A 17 -19.97 18.11 -10.07
N CYS A 18 -20.15 17.91 -11.38
CA CYS A 18 -19.21 17.15 -12.20
C CYS A 18 -17.87 17.88 -12.34
N LEU A 19 -17.88 19.19 -12.59
CA LEU A 19 -16.66 19.99 -12.67
C LEU A 19 -15.87 19.96 -11.35
N LEU A 20 -16.57 20.05 -10.22
CA LEU A 20 -15.95 19.97 -8.91
C LEU A 20 -15.34 18.58 -8.64
N ALA A 21 -16.03 17.50 -9.01
CA ALA A 21 -15.50 16.15 -8.88
C ALA A 21 -14.23 15.92 -9.73
N VAL A 22 -14.19 16.44 -10.96
CA VAL A 22 -12.99 16.38 -11.82
C VAL A 22 -11.85 17.19 -11.23
N ALA A 23 -12.11 18.42 -10.76
CA ALA A 23 -11.11 19.28 -10.15
C ALA A 23 -10.50 18.68 -8.87
N LEU A 24 -11.27 17.89 -8.11
CA LEU A 24 -10.81 17.22 -6.89
C LEU A 24 -10.15 15.85 -7.15
N SER A 25 -10.27 15.28 -8.36
CA SER A 25 -9.70 13.96 -8.67
C SER A 25 -8.16 13.91 -8.66
N GLU A 26 -7.51 15.05 -8.93
CA GLU A 26 -6.05 15.20 -8.94
C GLU A 26 -5.43 15.26 -7.53
N VAL A 27 -6.21 15.54 -6.48
CA VAL A 27 -5.72 15.70 -5.10
C VAL A 27 -5.27 14.38 -4.47
N ASN A 28 -5.67 13.24 -5.05
CA ASN A 28 -5.37 11.89 -4.54
C ASN A 28 -4.21 11.17 -5.26
N LYS A 29 -3.36 11.89 -6.00
CA LYS A 29 -2.11 11.32 -6.52
C LYS A 29 -1.20 10.93 -5.34
N LYS A 30 -1.33 9.69 -4.89
CA LYS A 30 -0.30 8.99 -4.11
C LYS A 30 1.05 9.22 -4.81
N SER A 31 2.09 9.48 -4.03
CA SER A 31 3.44 9.70 -4.55
C SER A 31 3.79 8.58 -5.55
N PRO A 32 4.41 8.90 -6.71
CA PRO A 32 4.83 7.91 -7.70
C PRO A 32 5.82 6.85 -7.16
N GLN A 33 6.35 7.02 -5.94
CA GLN A 33 7.16 5.99 -5.26
C GLN A 33 6.33 4.79 -4.78
N GLN A 34 5.09 5.01 -4.31
CA GLN A 34 4.25 3.94 -3.77
C GLN A 34 3.90 2.82 -4.77
N PRO A 35 3.58 3.09 -6.05
CA PRO A 35 3.28 2.01 -7.00
C PRO A 35 4.52 1.19 -7.39
N GLU A 36 5.71 1.79 -7.48
CA GLU A 36 6.92 1.06 -7.86
C GLU A 36 7.46 0.21 -6.71
N GLU A 37 7.43 0.72 -5.48
CA GLU A 37 7.76 -0.06 -4.27
C GLU A 37 6.80 -1.25 -4.11
N ALA A 38 5.50 -1.05 -4.34
CA ALA A 38 4.51 -2.12 -4.33
C ALA A 38 4.77 -3.16 -5.43
N ARG A 39 5.16 -2.71 -6.63
CA ARG A 39 5.52 -3.60 -7.74
C ARG A 39 6.75 -4.46 -7.40
N LEU A 40 7.77 -3.87 -6.77
CA LEU A 40 8.98 -4.58 -6.36
C LEU A 40 8.69 -5.60 -5.25
N ALA A 41 7.87 -5.25 -4.26
CA ALA A 41 7.45 -6.16 -3.19
C ALA A 41 6.68 -7.38 -3.75
N MET A 42 5.86 -7.19 -4.80
CA MET A 42 5.10 -8.28 -5.42
C MET A 42 5.88 -9.11 -6.45
N GLN A 43 7.12 -8.72 -6.80
CA GLN A 43 7.88 -9.40 -7.85
C GLN A 43 8.46 -10.75 -7.42
N LYS A 44 8.52 -11.01 -6.11
CA LYS A 44 9.20 -12.19 -5.56
C LYS A 44 8.22 -13.34 -5.31
N THR A 45 7.94 -14.10 -6.38
CA THR A 45 6.91 -15.16 -6.41
C THR A 45 7.22 -16.41 -5.59
N ASP A 46 8.45 -16.54 -5.08
CA ASP A 46 8.89 -17.63 -4.21
C ASP A 46 8.65 -17.35 -2.71
N LEU A 47 8.19 -16.15 -2.35
CA LEU A 47 7.85 -15.76 -0.98
C LEU A 47 6.35 -15.82 -0.74
N TYR A 48 5.96 -16.16 0.49
CA TYR A 48 4.57 -16.10 0.95
C TYR A 48 4.08 -14.64 0.95
N ASP A 49 2.91 -14.39 0.37
CA ASP A 49 2.34 -13.06 0.09
C ASP A 49 3.28 -12.09 -0.70
N GLY A 50 4.36 -12.62 -1.28
CA GLY A 50 5.37 -11.87 -2.03
C GLY A 50 6.51 -11.29 -1.19
N ASP A 51 6.38 -11.21 0.14
CA ASP A 51 7.36 -10.53 1.01
C ASP A 51 7.77 -11.30 2.28
N MET A 52 7.14 -12.45 2.57
CA MET A 52 7.48 -13.29 3.72
C MET A 52 8.24 -14.56 3.30
N ALA A 53 9.47 -14.71 3.78
CA ALA A 53 10.16 -16.00 3.71
C ALA A 53 9.49 -16.97 4.69
N GLY A 54 9.01 -18.11 4.20
CA GLY A 54 8.44 -19.16 5.05
C GLY A 54 9.45 -19.66 6.08
N ILE A 55 8.94 -20.17 7.21
CA ILE A 55 9.76 -20.85 8.21
C ILE A 55 9.67 -22.36 7.92
N ASP A 56 10.75 -22.96 7.43
CA ASP A 56 10.84 -24.41 7.26
C ASP A 56 10.82 -25.10 8.64
N GLY A 57 9.64 -25.50 9.10
CA GLY A 57 9.48 -26.10 10.42
C GLY A 57 8.11 -26.74 10.66
N PRO A 58 7.94 -27.48 11.78
CA PRO A 58 6.70 -28.20 12.08
C PRO A 58 5.47 -27.29 12.28
N PHE A 59 5.66 -25.98 12.31
CA PHE A 59 4.61 -24.95 12.46
C PHE A 59 4.34 -24.17 11.15
N ASP A 60 4.82 -24.65 10.00
CA ASP A 60 4.62 -24.04 8.67
C ASP A 60 3.14 -23.84 8.30
N ALA A 61 2.22 -24.60 8.93
CA ALA A 61 0.78 -24.44 8.74
C ALA A 61 0.20 -23.13 9.34
N GLU A 62 0.97 -22.39 10.14
CA GLU A 62 0.54 -21.16 10.82
C GLU A 62 0.97 -19.89 10.08
N SER A 63 0.85 -19.89 8.75
CA SER A 63 1.29 -18.80 7.85
C SER A 63 0.60 -17.44 8.06
N ASN A 64 -0.35 -17.34 8.99
CA ASN A 64 -0.98 -16.08 9.41
C ASN A 64 -1.17 -15.94 10.93
N ALA A 65 -0.57 -16.83 11.74
CA ALA A 65 -0.64 -16.72 13.18
C ALA A 65 0.59 -15.96 13.72
N ILE A 66 0.38 -15.15 14.76
CA ILE A 66 1.51 -14.67 15.57
C ILE A 66 2.09 -15.91 16.24
N VAL A 67 3.22 -16.37 15.69
CA VAL A 67 3.99 -17.49 16.22
C VAL A 67 4.16 -17.32 17.73
N GLY A 68 3.84 -18.36 18.49
CA GLY A 68 3.91 -18.33 19.95
C GLY A 68 5.31 -17.93 20.47
N ASN A 69 5.44 -17.82 21.79
CA ASN A 69 6.65 -17.27 22.46
C ASN A 69 8.00 -17.93 22.03
N HIS A 70 7.96 -19.09 21.39
CA HIS A 70 9.11 -19.80 20.83
C HIS A 70 9.83 -19.07 19.68
N TYR A 71 9.13 -18.18 18.95
CA TYR A 71 9.71 -17.43 17.82
C TYR A 71 9.88 -15.93 18.13
N SER A 72 9.61 -15.52 19.38
CA SER A 72 9.84 -14.16 19.85
C SER A 72 11.31 -13.97 20.22
N TRP A 73 11.87 -12.81 19.85
CA TRP A 73 13.23 -12.47 20.26
C TRP A 73 13.36 -12.36 21.78
N PRO A 74 14.41 -12.93 22.39
CA PRO A 74 14.61 -12.83 23.82
C PRO A 74 14.71 -11.36 24.24
N TYR A 75 14.06 -11.02 25.36
CA TYR A 75 14.02 -9.65 25.89
C TYR A 75 13.42 -8.61 24.93
N ALA A 76 12.66 -9.04 23.92
CA ALA A 76 12.14 -8.18 22.85
C ALA A 76 13.23 -7.34 22.14
N ARG A 77 14.47 -7.87 22.08
CA ARG A 77 15.59 -7.21 21.42
C ARG A 77 15.98 -7.97 20.17
N VAL A 78 15.92 -7.29 19.02
CA VAL A 78 16.32 -7.82 17.73
C VAL A 78 17.78 -7.42 17.44
N PRO A 79 18.75 -8.33 17.52
CA PRO A 79 20.10 -8.06 17.05
C PRO A 79 20.11 -7.96 15.51
N TYR A 80 20.80 -6.97 14.96
CA TYR A 80 20.93 -6.77 13.51
C TYR A 80 22.37 -6.41 13.13
N VAL A 81 22.72 -6.69 11.87
CA VAL A 81 24.00 -6.31 11.25
C VAL A 81 23.67 -5.56 9.96
N ILE A 82 24.29 -4.40 9.75
CA ILE A 82 24.14 -3.63 8.51
C ILE A 82 25.21 -4.11 7.54
N ASP A 83 24.80 -4.74 6.43
CA ASP A 83 25.73 -5.18 5.40
C ASP A 83 26.34 -3.98 4.66
N SER A 84 27.64 -4.06 4.37
CA SER A 84 28.36 -3.13 3.49
C SER A 84 27.70 -2.91 2.12
N ALA A 85 26.95 -3.87 1.59
CA ALA A 85 26.23 -3.71 0.33
C ALA A 85 25.16 -2.60 0.39
N LEU A 86 24.58 -2.35 1.57
CA LEU A 86 23.54 -1.34 1.76
C LEU A 86 24.08 0.10 1.65
N SER A 87 25.37 0.35 1.92
CA SER A 87 25.93 1.70 1.82
C SER A 87 26.05 2.20 0.38
N ASN A 88 26.13 1.30 -0.60
CA ASN A 88 26.27 1.65 -2.01
C ASN A 88 24.92 1.94 -2.69
N ALA A 89 23.82 1.40 -2.15
CA ALA A 89 22.47 1.60 -2.68
C ALA A 89 21.92 3.01 -2.45
N GLN A 90 22.50 3.78 -1.52
CA GLN A 90 22.02 5.10 -1.13
C GLN A 90 22.57 6.25 -2.01
N ASN A 91 23.44 5.93 -2.97
CA ASN A 91 24.08 6.88 -3.90
C ASN A 91 23.54 6.77 -5.34
N VAL A 92 22.38 6.14 -5.55
CA VAL A 92 21.76 5.95 -6.87
C VAL A 92 20.45 6.73 -6.95
#